data_AF-A0AAE9SAQ5-F1
#
_entry.id   AF-A0AAE9SAQ5-F1
#
_cell.length_a   1.000
_cell.length_b   1.000
_cell.length_c   1.000
_cell.angle_alpha   90.00
_cell.angle_beta   90.00
_cell.angle_gamma   90.00
#
_symmetry.space_group_name_H-M   'P 1'
#
loop_
_entity.id
_entity.type
_entity.pdbx_description
1 polymer ?
#
loop_
_entity_poly.entity_id
_entity_poly.type
_entity_poly.pdbx_seq_one_letter_code
_entity_poly.pdbx_strand_id
1 'polypeptide(L)' 'MSEISVAEYVKRKEELERTLTGHIAELISKFEKDTGVNVQDVYANFSSATCLGGSEKHFLTGVTVKTSISN' A
#
# COMPACT_ATOMS: atom_id res chain seq x y z
N MET A 1 19.16 13.94 -14.87
CA MET A 1 18.66 13.43 -13.57
C MET A 1 19.84 12.73 -12.92
N SER A 2 20.20 13.06 -11.66
CA SER A 2 21.27 12.30 -11.00
C SER A 2 20.76 10.90 -10.71
N GLU A 3 21.40 9.89 -11.27
CA GLU A 3 21.10 8.50 -10.97
C GLU A 3 21.48 8.25 -9.50
N ILE A 4 20.48 8.00 -8.67
CA ILE A 4 20.69 7.59 -7.28
C ILE A 4 21.45 6.26 -7.28
N SER A 5 22.34 6.05 -6.31
CA SER A 5 23.01 4.76 -6.18
C SER A 5 22.00 3.65 -5.87
N VAL A 6 22.28 2.41 -6.30
CA VAL A 6 21.42 1.25 -5.99
C VAL A 6 21.21 1.10 -4.48
N ALA A 7 22.24 1.34 -3.67
CA ALA A 7 22.14 1.27 -2.21
C ALA A 7 21.18 2.32 -1.63
N GLU A 8 21.21 3.54 -2.16
CA GLU A 8 20.31 4.60 -1.74
C GLU A 8 18.86 4.36 -2.19
N TYR A 9 18.67 3.81 -3.39
CA TYR A 9 17.37 3.33 -3.86
C TYR A 9 16.79 2.28 -2.91
N VAL A 10 17.56 1.25 -2.55
CA VAL A 10 17.12 0.17 -1.65
C VAL A 10 16.72 0.74 -0.30
N LYS A 11 17.56 1.60 0.29
CA LYS A 11 17.27 2.22 1.59
C LYS A 11 15.96 3.02 1.57
N ARG A 12 15.77 3.88 0.55
CA ARG A 12 14.55 4.69 0.42
C ARG A 12 13.31 3.83 0.18
N LYS A 13 13.45 2.73 -0.56
CA LYS A 13 12.36 1.76 -0.76
C LYS A 13 11.95 1.11 0.57
N GLU A 14 12.91 0.65 1.37
CA GLU A 14 12.63 0.05 2.69
C GLU A 14 11.99 1.04 3.66
N GLU A 15 12.44 2.29 3.66
CA GLU A 15 11.84 3.37 4.45
C GLU A 15 10.38 3.60 4.04
N LEU A 16 10.11 3.66 2.74
CA LEU A 16 8.74 3.80 2.21
C LEU A 16 7.85 2.62 2.64
N GLU A 17 8.32 1.38 2.48
CA GLU A 17 7.59 0.17 2.86
C GLU A 17 7.25 0.17 4.36
N ARG A 18 8.19 0.59 5.21
CA ARG A 18 7.98 0.71 6.66
C ARG A 18 6.93 1.77 6.99
N THR A 19 7.02 2.95 6.39
CA THR A 19 6.06 4.04 6.63
C THR A 19 4.65 3.65 6.22
N LEU A 20 4.49 3.03 5.04
CA LEU A 20 3.20 2.56 4.56
C LEU A 20 2.61 1.49 5.48
N THR A 21 3.43 0.54 5.93
CA THR A 21 3.02 -0.51 6.86
C THR A 21 2.50 0.07 8.17
N GLY A 22 3.23 1.02 8.76
CA GLY A 22 2.81 1.68 10.00
C GLY A 22 1.48 2.42 9.84
N HIS A 23 1.34 3.19 8.75
CA HIS A 23 0.13 3.97 8.51
C HIS A 23 -1.11 3.09 8.28
N ILE A 24 -0.95 2.00 7.52
CA ILE A 24 -2.04 1.04 7.30
C ILE A 24 -2.44 0.36 8.62
N ALA A 25 -1.47 -0.05 9.44
CA ALA A 25 -1.74 -0.67 10.73
C ALA A 25 -2.52 0.27 11.68
N GLU A 26 -2.14 1.55 11.75
CA GLU A 26 -2.86 2.54 12.56
C GLU A 26 -4.31 2.73 12.10
N LEU A 27 -4.54 2.79 10.77
CA LEU A 27 -5.88 2.91 10.20
C LEU A 27 -6.73 1.66 10.47
N ILE A 28 -6.15 0.47 10.36
CA ILE A 28 -6.82 -0.79 10.71
C ILE A 28 -7.21 -0.79 12.18
N SER A 29 -6.25 -0.55 13.09
CA SER A 29 -6.52 -0.55 14.53
C SER A 29 -7.58 0.47 14.92
N LYS A 30 -7.60 1.64 14.28
CA LYS A 30 -8.66 2.64 14.49
C LYS A 30 -10.02 2.12 14.02
N PHE A 31 -10.11 1.56 12.82
CA PHE A 31 -11.34 0.98 12.29
C PHE A 31 -11.89 -0.13 13.20
N GLU A 32 -11.04 -1.07 13.63
CA GLU A 32 -11.45 -2.18 14.50
C GLU A 32 -11.94 -1.67 15.86
N LYS A 33 -11.26 -0.66 16.43
CA LYS A 33 -11.68 -0.03 17.67
C LYS A 33 -13.02 0.71 17.55
N ASP A 34 -13.21 1.44 16.45
CA ASP A 34 -14.39 2.28 16.24
C ASP A 34 -15.63 1.45 15.87
N THR A 35 -15.45 0.30 15.22
CA THR A 35 -16.56 -0.54 14.72
C THR A 35 -16.79 -1.84 15.49
N GLY A 36 -15.78 -2.32 16.24
CA GLY A 36 -15.78 -3.64 16.86
C GLY A 36 -15.64 -4.80 15.85
N VAL A 37 -15.37 -4.51 14.57
CA VAL A 37 -15.23 -5.50 13.50
C VAL A 37 -13.76 -5.67 13.14
N ASN A 38 -13.27 -6.91 13.17
CA ASN A 38 -11.88 -7.22 12.86
C ASN A 38 -11.61 -7.22 11.34
N VAL A 39 -10.47 -6.68 10.96
CA VAL A 39 -9.91 -6.75 9.61
C VAL A 39 -9.10 -8.03 9.47
N GLN A 40 -9.42 -8.84 8.46
CA GLN A 40 -8.69 -10.08 8.16
C GLN A 40 -7.59 -9.86 7.14
N ASP A 41 -7.94 -9.20 6.02
CA ASP A 41 -7.05 -9.06 4.87
C ASP A 41 -7.16 -7.64 4.29
N VAL A 42 -6.05 -7.12 3.78
CA VAL A 42 -5.98 -5.86 3.05
C VAL A 42 -5.31 -6.08 1.70
N TYR A 43 -5.98 -5.66 0.63
CA TYR A 43 -5.50 -5.80 -0.74
C TYR A 43 -5.26 -4.43 -1.36
N ALA A 44 -4.06 -4.21 -1.89
CA ALA A 44 -3.74 -3.03 -2.70
C ALA A 44 -3.97 -3.37 -4.17
N ASN A 45 -4.89 -2.65 -4.81
CA ASN A 45 -5.22 -2.84 -6.21
C ASN A 45 -4.39 -1.89 -7.06
N PHE A 46 -3.66 -2.44 -8.02
CA PHE A 46 -2.91 -1.69 -9.00
C PHE A 46 -3.52 -1.90 -10.38
N SER A 47 -3.55 -0.84 -11.17
CA SER A 47 -3.83 -0.94 -12.60
C SER A 47 -2.62 -0.44 -13.36
N SER A 48 -2.43 -1.00 -14.55
CA SER A 48 -1.43 -0.50 -15.48
C SER A 48 -2.09 0.29 -16.60
N ALA A 49 -1.40 1.33 -17.03
CA ALA A 49 -1.70 2.02 -18.28
C ALA A 49 -0.43 2.13 -19.10
N THR A 50 -0.56 1.84 -20.39
CA THR A 50 0.51 2.05 -21.37
C THR A 50 0.46 3.50 -21.80
N CYS A 51 1.44 4.30 -21.42
CA CYS A 51 1.57 5.65 -21.96
C CYS A 51 2.01 5.58 -23.43
N LEU A 52 1.49 6.47 -24.28
CA LEU A 52 2.00 6.67 -25.64
C LEU A 52 3.51 6.97 -25.55
N GLY A 53 4.35 6.01 -25.92
CA GLY A 53 5.81 6.07 -25.71
C GLY A 53 6.44 4.89 -24.97
N GLY A 54 5.66 3.88 -24.56
CA GLY A 54 6.18 2.54 -24.29
C GLY A 54 6.63 2.23 -22.85
N SER A 55 6.41 3.13 -21.89
CA SER A 55 6.52 2.76 -20.47
C SER A 55 5.15 2.40 -19.91
N GLU A 56 5.02 1.15 -19.46
CA GLU A 56 3.89 0.72 -18.64
C GLU A 56 4.04 1.36 -17.26
N LYS A 57 3.00 2.08 -16.82
CA LYS A 57 2.96 2.69 -15.49
C LYS A 57 1.92 1.97 -14.65
N HIS A 58 2.36 1.43 -13.52
CA HIS A 58 1.47 0.91 -12.48
C HIS A 58 1.08 2.05 -11.55
N PHE A 59 -0.20 2.20 -11.29
CA PHE A 59 -0.73 3.15 -10.32
C PHE A 59 -1.68 2.43 -9.37
N LEU A 60 -1.61 2.82 -8.09
CA LEU A 60 -2.54 2.36 -7.08
C LEU A 60 -3.93 2.90 -7.41
N THR A 61 -4.89 2.01 -7.64
CA THR A 61 -6.27 2.38 -7.99
C THR A 61 -7.24 2.26 -6.81
N GLY A 62 -6.89 1.47 -5.79
CA GLY A 62 -7.69 1.40 -4.59
C GLY A 62 -7.14 0.41 -3.57
N VAL A 63 -7.79 0.37 -2.42
CA VAL A 63 -7.52 -0.57 -1.34
C VAL A 63 -8.83 -1.28 -0.98
N THR A 64 -8.81 -2.61 -0.93
CA THR A 64 -9.94 -3.43 -0.49
C THR A 64 -9.62 -4.02 0.86
N VAL A 65 -10.52 -3.84 1.83
CA VAL A 65 -10.39 -4.40 3.18
C VAL A 65 -11.43 -5.49 3.36
N LYS A 66 -11.00 -6.68 3.77
CA LYS A 66 -11.89 -7.79 4.10
C LYS A 66 -12.03 -7.88 5.60
N THR A 67 -13.27 -7.83 6.06
CA THR A 67 -13.63 -7.86 7.48
C THR A 67 -14.34 -9.15 7.84
N SER A 68 -14.24 -9.57 9.10
CA SER A 68 -15.09 -10.64 9.64
C SER A 68 -15.91 -10.16 10.80
N ILE A 69 -17.21 -10.43 10.72
CA ILE A 69 -18.12 -10.27 11.85
C ILE A 69 -18.18 -11.64 12.53
N SER A 70 -17.69 -11.72 13.76
CA SER A 70 -17.95 -12.86 14.63
C SER A 70 -19.43 -12.82 15.01
N ASN A 71 -20.24 -13.72 14.46
CA ASN A 71 -21.62 -13.95 14.93
C ASN A 71 -21.62 -14.61 16.31
#